data_AF-A0A545U631-F1
#
_entry.id   AF-A0A545U631-F1
#
_cell.length_a   1.000
_cell.length_b   1.000
_cell.length_c   1.000
_cell.angle_alpha   90.00
_cell.angle_beta   90.00
_cell.angle_gamma   90.00
#
_symmetry.space_group_name_H-M   'P 1'
#
loop_
_entity.id
_entity.type
_entity.pdbx_description
1 polymer ?
#
loop_
_entity_poly.entity_id
_entity_poly.type
_entity_poly.pdbx_seq_one_letter_code
_entity_poly.pdbx_strand_id
1 'polypeptide(L)'
;MIKRALRLAVVPVLIALIVTPVRFFLELAGIPEVFIFLIGLLWLTLGVAIYWGIKLSTEKDPYLLLLLALAIFSPLSRIPVFVLWWITKTWELGTHYDIFDNWSQALIGQLFYGSLIQIIPGFLLGALTLAIMRRRRHLKAVQ
;
A
#
# COMPACT_ATOMS: atom_id res chain seq x y z
N MET A 1 -20.95 4.58 -2.09
CA MET A 1 -19.49 4.81 -2.15
C MET A 1 -18.67 3.60 -1.68
N ILE A 2 -18.76 3.19 -0.39
CA ILE A 2 -17.93 2.13 0.24
C ILE A 2 -17.82 0.84 -0.59
N LYS A 3 -18.94 0.26 -1.07
CA LYS A 3 -18.94 -0.96 -1.92
C LYS A 3 -18.04 -0.85 -3.17
N ARG A 4 -17.76 0.35 -3.68
CA ARG A 4 -16.84 0.57 -4.80
C ARG A 4 -15.39 0.75 -4.33
N ALA A 5 -15.15 1.46 -3.24
CA ALA A 5 -13.81 1.54 -2.62
C ALA A 5 -13.26 0.15 -2.25
N LEU A 6 -14.11 -0.75 -1.72
CA LEU A 6 -13.79 -2.17 -1.50
C LEU A 6 -13.31 -2.85 -2.80
N ARG A 7 -14.07 -2.75 -3.90
CA ARG A 7 -13.69 -3.34 -5.21
C ARG A 7 -12.38 -2.78 -5.77
N LEU A 8 -12.05 -1.52 -5.49
CA LEU A 8 -10.79 -0.89 -5.91
C LEU A 8 -9.60 -1.34 -5.04
N ALA A 9 -9.85 -1.70 -3.78
CA ALA A 9 -8.84 -2.18 -2.84
C ALA A 9 -8.52 -3.69 -3.00
N VAL A 10 -9.49 -4.53 -3.35
CA VAL A 10 -9.33 -6.01 -3.40
C VAL A 10 -8.15 -6.45 -4.27
N VAL A 11 -8.00 -5.93 -5.50
CA VAL A 11 -6.89 -6.35 -6.38
C VAL A 11 -5.52 -5.93 -5.82
N PRO A 12 -5.30 -4.67 -5.39
CA PRO A 12 -4.12 -4.29 -4.61
C PRO A 12 -3.84 -5.16 -3.37
N VAL A 13 -4.86 -5.53 -2.58
CA VAL A 13 -4.69 -6.42 -1.41
C VAL A 13 -4.19 -7.79 -1.85
N LEU A 14 -4.80 -8.41 -2.85
CA LEU A 14 -4.37 -9.72 -3.37
C LEU A 14 -2.93 -9.70 -3.90
N ILE A 15 -2.50 -8.60 -4.52
CA ILE A 15 -1.10 -8.41 -4.94
C ILE A 15 -0.18 -8.32 -3.70
N ALA A 16 -0.58 -7.56 -2.66
CA ALA A 16 0.20 -7.45 -1.41
C ALA A 16 0.36 -8.79 -0.66
N LEU A 17 -0.63 -9.68 -0.73
CA LEU A 17 -0.56 -11.05 -0.18
C LEU A 17 0.56 -11.89 -0.83
N ILE A 18 0.92 -11.61 -2.09
CA ILE A 18 1.98 -12.32 -2.83
C ILE A 18 3.32 -11.58 -2.71
N VAL A 19 3.29 -10.26 -2.85
CA VAL A 19 4.47 -9.38 -2.81
C VAL A 19 5.20 -9.47 -1.47
N THR A 20 4.48 -9.60 -0.35
CA THR A 20 5.12 -9.63 0.98
C THR A 20 5.91 -10.93 1.23
N PRO A 21 5.34 -12.14 1.05
CA PRO A 21 6.10 -13.39 1.11
C PRO A 21 7.25 -13.44 0.09
N VAL A 22 7.07 -12.93 -1.13
CA VAL A 22 8.15 -12.87 -2.12
C VAL A 22 9.32 -12.01 -1.61
N ARG A 23 9.05 -10.81 -1.09
CA ARG A 23 10.10 -9.96 -0.50
C ARG A 23 10.83 -10.66 0.66
N PHE A 24 10.09 -11.34 1.52
CA PHE A 24 10.64 -12.10 2.66
C PHE A 24 11.52 -13.30 2.24
N PHE A 25 11.11 -14.09 1.25
CA PHE A 25 11.96 -15.19 0.77
C PHE A 25 13.19 -14.72 -0.02
N LEU A 26 13.12 -13.56 -0.68
CA LEU A 26 14.30 -12.92 -1.30
C LEU A 26 15.30 -12.41 -0.26
N GLU A 27 14.81 -11.91 0.88
CA GLU A 27 15.64 -11.53 2.04
C GLU A 27 16.34 -12.75 2.66
N LEU A 28 15.61 -13.84 2.94
CA LEU A 28 16.18 -15.10 3.43
C LEU A 28 17.16 -15.76 2.44
N ALA A 29 17.04 -15.47 1.14
CA ALA A 29 18.00 -15.87 0.12
C ALA A 29 19.27 -14.98 0.09
N GLY A 30 19.42 -14.02 1.01
CA GLY A 30 20.59 -13.15 1.14
C GLY A 30 20.65 -11.99 0.15
N ILE A 31 19.54 -11.63 -0.52
CA ILE A 31 19.54 -10.55 -1.50
C ILE A 31 19.57 -9.18 -0.76
N PRO A 32 20.52 -8.27 -1.09
CA PRO A 32 20.68 -7.01 -0.35
C PRO A 32 19.41 -6.14 -0.32
N GLU A 33 19.13 -5.53 0.83
CA GLU A 33 17.85 -4.85 1.08
C GLU A 33 17.53 -3.78 0.02
N VAL A 34 18.54 -3.05 -0.48
CA VAL A 34 18.38 -2.00 -1.50
C VAL A 34 17.60 -2.45 -2.75
N PHE A 35 17.70 -3.73 -3.14
CA PHE A 35 16.95 -4.28 -4.27
C PHE A 35 15.53 -4.70 -3.88
N ILE A 36 15.39 -5.45 -2.78
CA ILE A 36 14.09 -5.96 -2.31
C ILE A 36 13.21 -4.87 -1.67
N PHE A 37 13.78 -3.73 -1.27
CA PHE A 37 13.04 -2.57 -0.78
C PHE A 37 12.10 -1.99 -1.85
N LEU A 38 12.51 -2.00 -3.13
CA LEU A 38 11.68 -1.56 -4.26
C LEU A 38 10.45 -2.46 -4.50
N ILE A 39 10.50 -3.70 -4.00
CA ILE A 39 9.39 -4.67 -3.99
C ILE A 39 8.48 -4.44 -2.76
N GLY A 40 8.83 -3.51 -1.86
CA GLY A 40 8.07 -3.23 -0.64
C GLY A 40 6.67 -2.63 -0.84
N LEU A 41 5.80 -2.84 0.14
CA LEU A 41 4.39 -2.39 0.13
C LEU A 41 4.19 -0.88 -0.06
N LEU A 42 5.19 -0.06 0.30
CA LEU A 42 5.15 1.38 0.04
C LEU A 42 5.13 1.67 -1.46
N TRP A 43 6.03 1.07 -2.23
CA TRP A 43 6.11 1.25 -3.69
C TRP A 43 4.87 0.71 -4.40
N LEU A 44 4.35 -0.43 -3.95
CA LEU A 44 3.04 -0.94 -4.39
C LEU A 44 1.93 0.09 -4.15
N THR A 45 1.91 0.76 -2.99
CA THR A 45 0.93 1.80 -2.67
C THR A 45 1.07 3.02 -3.58
N LEU A 46 2.29 3.48 -3.85
CA LEU A 46 2.54 4.62 -4.74
C LEU A 46 2.07 4.32 -6.17
N GLY A 47 2.40 3.13 -6.70
CA GLY A 47 1.94 2.68 -8.02
C GLY A 47 0.42 2.53 -8.11
N VAL A 48 -0.21 1.93 -7.08
CA VAL A 48 -1.67 1.80 -6.96
C VAL A 48 -2.35 3.18 -6.89
N ALA A 49 -1.75 4.14 -6.17
CA ALA A 49 -2.28 5.50 -6.07
C ALA A 49 -2.17 6.29 -7.38
N ILE A 50 -1.07 6.16 -8.14
CA ILE A 50 -0.97 6.73 -9.50
C ILE A 50 -2.01 6.09 -10.41
N TYR A 51 -2.11 4.75 -10.43
CA TYR A 51 -3.05 4.02 -11.28
C TYR A 51 -4.51 4.45 -11.04
N TRP A 52 -4.94 4.48 -9.78
CA TRP A 52 -6.27 4.96 -9.43
C TRP A 52 -6.41 6.48 -9.63
N GLY A 53 -5.37 7.29 -9.41
CA GLY A 53 -5.39 8.72 -9.71
C GLY A 53 -5.61 9.02 -11.19
N ILE A 54 -5.06 8.21 -12.09
CA ILE A 54 -5.36 8.26 -13.53
C ILE A 54 -6.81 7.81 -13.76
N LYS A 55 -7.18 6.62 -13.30
CA LYS A 55 -8.42 5.92 -13.67
C LYS A 55 -9.69 6.50 -13.05
N LEU A 56 -9.61 7.11 -11.87
CA LEU A 56 -10.75 7.71 -11.16
C LEU A 56 -10.99 9.18 -11.54
N SER A 57 -10.12 9.81 -12.33
CA SER A 57 -10.17 11.25 -12.61
C SER A 57 -11.47 11.76 -13.30
N THR A 58 -12.27 10.87 -13.90
CA THR A 58 -13.63 11.14 -14.43
C THR A 58 -14.76 11.03 -13.40
N GLU A 59 -14.55 10.33 -12.28
CA GLU A 59 -15.58 10.13 -11.25
C GLU A 59 -15.96 11.46 -10.59
N LYS A 60 -17.16 11.53 -10.00
CA LYS A 60 -17.66 12.73 -9.31
C LYS A 60 -16.77 13.13 -8.13
N ASP A 61 -16.56 12.19 -7.20
CA ASP A 61 -15.93 12.39 -5.89
C ASP A 61 -14.59 11.59 -5.75
N PRO A 62 -13.60 11.80 -6.65
CA PRO A 62 -12.51 10.83 -6.83
C PRO A 62 -11.48 10.87 -5.71
N TYR A 63 -11.27 12.02 -5.06
CA TYR A 63 -10.36 12.15 -3.91
C TYR A 63 -10.88 11.31 -2.74
N LEU A 64 -12.17 11.40 -2.42
CA LEU A 64 -12.80 10.59 -1.38
C LEU A 64 -12.80 9.10 -1.74
N LEU A 65 -13.04 8.76 -3.00
CA LEU A 65 -12.99 7.37 -3.48
C LEU A 65 -11.57 6.77 -3.41
N LEU A 66 -10.55 7.56 -3.74
CA LEU A 66 -9.13 7.21 -3.60
C LEU A 66 -8.74 7.03 -2.13
N LEU A 67 -9.09 7.98 -1.26
CA LEU A 67 -8.80 7.93 0.17
C LEU A 67 -9.44 6.70 0.82
N LEU A 68 -10.71 6.42 0.53
CA LEU A 68 -11.40 5.22 1.03
C LEU A 68 -10.78 3.92 0.48
N ALA A 69 -10.36 3.89 -0.79
CA ALA A 69 -9.69 2.72 -1.35
C ALA A 69 -8.33 2.46 -0.66
N LEU A 70 -7.54 3.51 -0.42
CA LEU A 70 -6.27 3.43 0.32
C LEU A 70 -6.47 3.04 1.79
N ALA A 71 -7.46 3.62 2.48
CA ALA A 71 -7.78 3.32 3.87
C ALA A 71 -8.24 1.86 4.10
N ILE A 72 -8.83 1.22 3.07
CA ILE A 72 -9.17 -0.21 3.08
C ILE A 72 -7.94 -1.06 2.70
N PHE A 73 -7.27 -0.73 1.60
CA PHE A 73 -6.13 -1.50 1.08
C PHE A 73 -4.98 -1.56 2.09
N SER A 74 -4.63 -0.43 2.70
CA SER A 74 -3.40 -0.29 3.48
C SER A 74 -3.31 -1.23 4.69
N PRO A 75 -4.26 -1.25 5.65
CA PRO A 75 -4.19 -2.18 6.79
C PRO A 75 -4.27 -3.64 6.34
N LEU A 76 -5.13 -3.96 5.35
CA LEU A 76 -5.25 -5.33 4.83
C LEU A 76 -3.96 -5.80 4.15
N SER A 77 -3.24 -4.90 3.46
CA SER A 77 -1.95 -5.20 2.82
C SER A 77 -0.85 -5.57 3.82
N ARG A 78 -1.00 -5.19 5.10
CA ARG A 78 -0.01 -5.43 6.16
C ARG A 78 -0.30 -6.65 7.04
N ILE A 79 -1.44 -7.32 6.87
CA ILE A 79 -1.72 -8.59 7.56
C ILE A 79 -0.60 -9.63 7.28
N PRO A 80 -0.11 -9.83 6.04
CA PRO A 80 1.04 -10.70 5.78
C PRO A 80 2.32 -10.26 6.51
N VAL A 81 2.59 -8.96 6.60
CA VAL A 81 3.78 -8.44 7.31
C VAL A 81 3.72 -8.79 8.80
N PHE A 82 2.55 -8.62 9.40
CA PHE A 82 2.31 -8.94 10.80
C PHE A 82 2.41 -10.45 11.08
N VAL A 83 1.87 -11.29 10.19
CA VAL A 83 1.99 -12.76 10.28
C VAL A 83 3.44 -13.22 10.11
N LEU A 84 4.18 -12.65 9.16
CA LEU A 84 5.60 -12.97 8.96
C LEU A 84 6.43 -12.55 10.18
N TRP A 85 6.19 -11.35 10.76
CA TRP A 85 6.82 -10.95 12.03
C TRP A 85 6.51 -11.93 13.17
N TRP A 86 5.26 -12.38 13.33
CA TRP A 86 4.94 -13.36 14.38
C TRP A 86 5.80 -14.63 14.15
N ILE A 87 5.88 -15.13 12.91
CA ILE A 87 6.69 -16.30 12.56
C ILE A 87 8.18 -16.07 12.85
N THR A 88 8.78 -14.97 12.40
CA THR A 88 10.22 -14.70 12.59
C THR A 88 10.59 -14.55 14.06
N LYS A 89 9.76 -13.86 14.85
CA LYS A 89 9.95 -13.69 16.31
C LYS A 89 9.70 -14.99 17.09
N THR A 90 8.87 -15.91 16.57
CA THR A 90 8.59 -17.22 17.21
C THR A 90 9.66 -18.28 16.94
N TRP A 91 10.32 -18.19 15.78
CA TRP A 91 11.34 -19.16 15.32
C TRP A 91 12.76 -18.57 15.26
N GLU A 92 12.95 -17.37 15.83
CA GLU A 92 14.22 -16.62 15.91
C GLU A 92 14.95 -16.46 14.56
N LEU A 93 14.20 -16.28 13.46
CA LEU A 93 14.71 -16.34 12.09
C LEU A 93 15.59 -15.15 11.66
N GLY A 94 15.58 -14.04 12.43
CA GLY A 94 16.50 -12.91 12.27
C GLY A 94 16.32 -12.12 10.96
N THR A 95 15.26 -11.32 10.87
CA THR A 95 14.94 -10.50 9.68
C THR A 95 14.68 -9.03 10.04
N HIS A 96 14.64 -8.13 9.04
CA HIS A 96 14.31 -6.71 9.29
C HIS A 96 12.87 -6.50 9.81
N TYR A 97 12.03 -7.54 9.84
CA TYR A 97 10.70 -7.48 10.45
C TYR A 97 10.74 -7.52 11.98
N ASP A 98 11.82 -8.02 12.61
CA ASP A 98 11.91 -8.31 14.06
C ASP A 98 12.07 -7.08 14.99
N ILE A 99 11.63 -5.90 14.52
CA ILE A 99 11.68 -4.58 15.17
C ILE A 99 10.68 -4.37 16.33
N PHE A 100 9.94 -5.41 16.73
CA PHE A 100 8.96 -5.34 17.82
C PHE A 100 9.17 -6.48 18.83
N ASP A 101 8.89 -6.21 20.11
CA ASP A 101 9.09 -7.16 21.20
C ASP A 101 7.81 -7.89 21.62
N ASN A 102 6.64 -7.37 21.26
CA ASN A 102 5.37 -7.98 21.61
C ASN A 102 4.28 -7.74 20.56
N TRP A 103 3.26 -8.61 20.58
CA TRP A 103 2.11 -8.58 19.67
C TRP A 103 1.41 -7.21 19.64
N SER A 104 1.28 -6.51 20.78
CA SER A 104 0.61 -5.21 20.85
C SER A 104 1.38 -4.12 20.09
N GLN A 105 2.70 -4.03 20.29
CA GLN A 105 3.58 -3.14 19.52
C GLN A 105 3.51 -3.46 18.03
N ALA A 106 3.63 -4.74 17.65
CA ALA A 106 3.62 -5.14 16.25
C ALA A 106 2.27 -4.90 15.55
N LEU A 107 1.15 -5.12 16.25
CA LEU A 107 -0.20 -4.94 15.70
C LEU A 107 -0.49 -3.46 15.46
N ILE A 108 -0.17 -2.58 16.41
CA ILE A 108 -0.31 -1.13 16.27
C ILE A 108 0.72 -0.59 15.25
N GLY A 109 1.96 -1.05 15.33
CA GLY A 109 3.07 -0.67 14.45
C GLY A 109 2.77 -0.98 12.98
N GLN A 110 2.26 -2.18 12.68
CA GLN A 110 1.87 -2.54 11.32
C GLN A 110 0.50 -1.96 10.93
N LEU A 111 -0.58 -2.31 11.64
CA LEU A 111 -1.94 -2.02 11.17
C LEU A 111 -2.35 -0.54 11.32
N PHE A 112 -1.69 0.23 12.20
CA PHE A 112 -1.97 1.66 12.38
C PHE A 112 -0.87 2.55 11.80
N TYR A 113 0.33 2.61 12.42
CA TYR A 113 1.41 3.49 11.97
C TYR A 113 1.88 3.14 10.56
N GLY A 114 2.08 1.86 10.28
CA GLY A 114 2.41 1.36 8.96
C GLY A 114 1.35 1.71 7.91
N SER A 115 0.06 1.62 8.26
CA SER A 115 -1.02 2.03 7.37
C SER A 115 -0.97 3.52 7.05
N LEU A 116 -0.68 4.38 8.02
CA LEU A 116 -0.51 5.82 7.79
C LEU A 116 0.68 6.11 6.85
N ILE A 117 1.80 5.41 7.02
CA ILE A 117 3.01 5.53 6.16
C ILE A 117 2.71 5.18 4.69
N GLN A 118 1.70 4.35 4.42
CA GLN A 118 1.22 4.08 3.06
C GLN A 118 0.14 5.08 2.61
N ILE A 119 -0.87 5.32 3.45
CA ILE A 119 -2.04 6.16 3.12
C ILE A 119 -1.63 7.61 2.82
N ILE A 120 -0.74 8.21 3.62
CA ILE A 120 -0.41 9.64 3.50
C ILE A 120 0.32 9.94 2.17
N PRO A 121 1.52 9.38 1.88
CA PRO A 121 2.20 9.67 0.61
C PRO A 121 1.45 9.10 -0.60
N GLY A 122 0.77 7.95 -0.45
CA GLY A 122 -0.10 7.39 -1.49
C GLY A 122 -1.24 8.36 -1.85
N PHE A 123 -1.95 8.89 -0.86
CA PHE A 123 -3.04 9.83 -1.11
C PHE A 123 -2.55 11.14 -1.73
N LEU A 124 -1.44 11.71 -1.24
CA LEU A 124 -0.84 12.92 -1.81
C LEU A 124 -0.46 12.72 -3.29
N LEU A 125 0.21 11.62 -3.62
CA LEU A 125 0.63 11.31 -4.99
C LEU A 125 -0.56 11.01 -5.92
N GLY A 126 -1.56 10.26 -5.45
CA GLY A 126 -2.78 10.00 -6.20
C GLY A 126 -3.66 11.24 -6.38
N ALA A 127 -3.71 12.13 -5.40
CA ALA A 127 -4.41 13.41 -5.48
C ALA A 127 -3.73 14.39 -6.46
N LEU A 128 -2.39 14.47 -6.44
CA LEU A 128 -1.63 15.21 -7.45
C LEU A 128 -1.90 14.66 -8.86
N THR A 129 -1.93 13.33 -9.00
CA THR A 129 -2.26 12.66 -10.26
C THR A 129 -3.69 12.98 -10.73
N LEU A 130 -4.67 12.97 -9.82
CA LEU A 130 -6.06 13.39 -10.09
C LEU A 130 -6.14 14.83 -10.59
N ALA A 131 -5.44 15.76 -9.93
CA ALA A 131 -5.42 17.17 -10.30
C ALA A 131 -4.81 17.40 -11.69
N ILE A 132 -3.66 16.77 -11.98
CA ILE A 132 -3.01 16.81 -13.30
C ILE A 132 -3.94 16.25 -14.38
N MET A 133 -4.57 15.09 -14.14
CA MET A 133 -5.44 14.44 -15.12
C MET A 133 -6.75 15.20 -15.37
N ARG A 134 -7.37 15.79 -14.33
CA ARG A 134 -8.54 16.66 -14.51
C ARG A 134 -8.16 17.94 -15.27
N ARG A 135 -7.05 18.61 -14.94
CA ARG A 135 -6.57 19.80 -15.67
C ARG A 135 -6.27 19.48 -17.14
N ARG A 136 -5.60 18.35 -17.43
CA ARG A 136 -5.32 17.90 -18.80
C ARG A 136 -6.60 17.66 -19.63
N ARG A 137 -7.69 17.15 -19.02
CA ARG A 137 -8.98 17.00 -19.73
C ARG A 137 -9.68 18.34 -19.96
N HIS A 138 -9.69 19.24 -18.98
CA HIS A 138 -10.29 20.57 -19.15
C HIS A 138 -9.62 21.34 -20.29
N LEU A 139 -8.29 21.31 -20.39
CA LEU A 139 -7.56 21.96 -21.49
C LEU A 139 -7.93 21.37 -22.85
N LYS A 140 -8.14 20.05 -22.94
CA LYS A 140 -8.59 19.35 -24.16
C LYS A 140 -10.09 19.50 -24.50
N ALA A 141 -10.87 20.17 -23.66
CA ALA A 141 -12.30 20.41 -23.87
C ALA A 141 -12.61 21.89 -24.20
N VAL A 142 -11.56 22.71 -24.31
CA VAL A 142 -11.60 24.15 -24.65
C VAL A 142 -10.74 24.41 -25.91
N GLN A 143 -10.27 23.34 -26.55
CA GLN A 143 -9.59 23.29 -27.85
C GLN A 143 -10.48 22.55 -28.86
#